data_AF-A0A1G8MC18-F1
#
_entry.id   AF-A0A1G8MC18-F1
#
_cell.length_a   1.000
_cell.length_b   1.000
_cell.length_c   1.000
_cell.angle_alpha   90.00
_cell.angle_beta   90.00
_cell.angle_gamma   90.00
#
_symmetry.space_group_name_H-M   'P 1'
#
loop_
_entity.id
_entity.type
_entity.pdbx_description
1 polymer ?
#
loop_
_entity_poly.entity_id
_entity_poly.type
_entity_poly.pdbx_seq_one_letter_code
_entity_poly.pdbx_strand_id
1 'polypeptide(L)'
;MPTLFVVIRQGGLWGECRVNQILPIAGAIKGSRCPKTALTSDGQTLAATDQATGHSVRVTPTRLYHYNYDQQVTIANSKQKRHSSQGVAALDADGLVLLDLPGEWHASHLKDFAHQAGIPLEDARAEPSVNVRRVLAARAPGWQRLRGLSASSLRKWQKPMVIFAGVTGAALMVYLTSLGIWGAWRGLSAIGHVVLDLLDAKWLAVAFSPLLLVIRPVTTRLHRRRVKKGTALSSTGGLYLSTKPNNKLLVNHGNEVLAELRIGEAPGQAFRLLLYRYDGLTGLFILDRTGRSLHHLPGLWPPEDANRFATRHNLSLSAHRLTRDEYLTFLNSTQEATP
;
A
#
# COMPACT_ATOMS: atom_id res chain seq x y z
N MET A 1 -54.18 49.45 -20.40
CA MET A 1 -53.25 49.99 -19.38
C MET A 1 -52.46 48.83 -18.81
N PRO A 2 -51.13 48.74 -18.98
CA PRO A 2 -50.35 47.64 -18.45
C PRO A 2 -49.93 47.93 -17.00
N THR A 3 -50.22 46.98 -16.11
CA THR A 3 -49.84 47.02 -14.70
C THR A 3 -48.39 46.60 -14.56
N LEU A 4 -47.53 47.53 -14.12
CA LEU A 4 -46.11 47.32 -13.88
C LEU A 4 -45.95 46.59 -12.54
N PHE A 5 -45.62 45.30 -12.55
CA PHE A 5 -45.23 44.57 -11.34
C PHE A 5 -43.75 44.81 -11.05
N VAL A 6 -43.46 45.57 -10.00
CA VAL A 6 -42.12 45.72 -9.44
C VAL A 6 -41.84 44.51 -8.55
N VAL A 7 -41.03 43.57 -9.05
CA VAL A 7 -40.50 42.46 -8.25
C VAL A 7 -39.33 43.00 -7.43
N ILE A 8 -39.56 43.26 -6.15
CA ILE A 8 -38.50 43.56 -5.19
C ILE A 8 -37.75 42.26 -4.91
N ARG A 9 -36.56 42.13 -5.49
CA ARG A 9 -35.60 41.05 -5.19
C ARG A 9 -35.11 41.26 -3.75
N GLN A 10 -35.61 40.48 -2.79
CA GLN A 10 -34.98 40.39 -1.48
C GLN A 10 -33.58 39.78 -1.67
N GLY A 11 -32.55 40.57 -1.38
CA GLY A 11 -31.17 40.13 -1.32
C GLY A 11 -31.01 39.11 -0.20
N GLY A 12 -31.10 37.83 -0.57
CA GLY A 12 -30.69 36.75 0.31
C GLY A 12 -29.24 36.94 0.70
N LEU A 13 -28.99 36.97 2.01
CA LEU A 13 -27.69 36.79 2.62
C LEU A 13 -27.15 35.41 2.19
N TRP A 14 -26.55 35.34 1.01
CA TRP A 14 -25.62 34.29 0.66
C TRP A 14 -24.37 34.57 1.48
N GLY A 15 -24.42 34.22 2.77
CA GLY A 15 -23.21 33.94 3.51
C GLY A 15 -22.50 32.86 2.70
N GLU A 16 -21.46 33.25 1.96
CA GLU A 16 -20.57 32.31 1.30
C GLU A 16 -20.16 31.31 2.37
N CYS A 17 -20.75 30.12 2.35
CA CYS A 17 -20.18 28.96 3.00
C CYS A 17 -18.84 28.78 2.31
N ARG A 18 -17.80 29.44 2.81
CA ARG A 18 -16.42 29.18 2.43
C ARG A 18 -16.20 27.74 2.79
N VAL A 19 -16.35 26.87 1.79
CA VAL A 19 -16.00 25.47 1.91
C VAL A 19 -14.50 25.49 2.17
N ASN A 20 -14.11 25.32 3.43
CA ASN A 20 -12.72 25.22 3.83
C ASN A 20 -12.21 23.91 3.25
N GLN A 21 -11.71 23.99 2.02
CA GLN A 21 -11.13 22.87 1.30
C GLN A 21 -9.63 22.97 1.44
N ILE A 22 -9.01 21.88 1.88
CA ILE A 22 -7.56 21.74 1.85
C ILE A 22 -7.16 20.62 0.91
N LEU A 23 -5.99 20.80 0.29
CA LEU A 23 -5.40 19.90 -0.69
C LEU A 23 -3.98 19.52 -0.24
N PRO A 24 -3.49 18.32 -0.59
CA PRO A 24 -2.09 17.98 -0.39
C PRO A 24 -1.21 18.85 -1.32
N ILE A 25 -0.03 19.22 -0.82
CA ILE A 25 0.94 20.05 -1.55
C ILE A 25 1.95 19.20 -2.34
N ALA A 26 2.18 17.95 -1.93
CA ALA A 26 3.10 17.04 -2.58
C ALA A 26 2.71 15.56 -2.37
N GLY A 27 3.48 14.67 -2.99
CA GLY A 27 3.34 13.23 -2.86
C GLY A 27 3.58 12.71 -1.44
N ALA A 28 3.01 11.53 -1.14
CA ALA A 28 3.20 10.86 0.16
C ALA A 28 4.66 10.48 0.43
N ILE A 29 5.43 10.23 -0.62
CA ILE A 29 6.87 9.94 -0.58
C ILE A 29 7.60 10.96 -1.46
N LYS A 30 8.84 11.33 -1.10
CA LYS A 30 9.66 12.24 -1.90
C LYS A 30 9.75 11.80 -3.38
N GLY A 31 9.36 12.69 -4.29
CA GLY A 31 9.35 12.45 -5.74
C GLY A 31 8.14 11.65 -6.26
N SER A 32 7.21 11.25 -5.40
CA SER A 32 5.94 10.64 -5.83
C SER A 32 4.95 11.70 -6.31
N ARG A 33 3.93 11.27 -7.08
CA ARG A 33 2.90 12.16 -7.61
C ARG A 33 2.04 12.73 -6.47
N CYS A 34 1.67 14.01 -6.59
CA CYS A 34 0.73 14.63 -5.67
C CYS A 34 -0.65 13.95 -5.80
N PRO A 35 -1.25 13.47 -4.69
CA PRO A 35 -2.61 12.96 -4.67
C PRO A 35 -3.60 14.04 -5.06
N LYS A 36 -4.60 13.69 -5.85
CA LYS A 36 -5.77 14.52 -6.13
C LYS A 36 -6.87 14.26 -5.10
N THR A 37 -6.54 14.37 -3.82
CA THR A 37 -7.51 14.27 -2.72
C THR A 37 -7.88 15.66 -2.23
N ALA A 38 -9.16 15.87 -1.95
CA ALA A 38 -9.64 17.08 -1.30
C ALA A 38 -10.27 16.71 0.04
N LEU A 39 -9.94 17.46 1.08
CA LEU A 39 -10.58 17.34 2.38
C LEU A 39 -11.42 18.60 2.64
N THR A 40 -12.69 18.41 2.94
CA THR A 40 -13.64 19.47 3.32
C THR A 40 -14.29 19.10 4.64
N SER A 41 -14.84 20.09 5.34
CA SER A 41 -15.56 19.90 6.61
C SER A 41 -16.89 20.65 6.56
N ASP A 42 -17.92 20.05 7.14
CA ASP A 42 -19.21 20.68 7.44
C ASP A 42 -19.39 20.93 8.96
N GLY A 43 -18.26 21.09 9.67
CA GLY A 43 -18.16 21.04 11.12
C GLY A 43 -17.49 19.75 11.56
N GLN A 44 -18.17 18.95 12.38
CA GLN A 44 -17.60 17.71 12.93
C GLN A 44 -17.51 16.55 11.92
N THR A 45 -18.18 16.65 10.76
CA THR A 45 -18.01 15.65 9.69
C THR A 45 -16.97 16.12 8.69
N LEU A 46 -16.04 15.23 8.39
CA LEU A 46 -15.09 15.38 7.31
C LEU A 46 -15.58 14.64 6.08
N ALA A 47 -15.51 15.31 4.94
CA ALA A 47 -15.70 14.69 3.63
C ALA A 47 -14.37 14.71 2.88
N ALA A 48 -13.88 13.53 2.53
CA ALA A 48 -12.69 13.39 1.71
C ALA A 48 -13.07 12.88 0.32
N THR A 49 -12.63 13.58 -0.72
CA THR A 49 -12.97 13.27 -2.10
C THR A 49 -11.71 12.98 -2.90
N ASP A 50 -11.64 11.79 -3.49
CA ASP A 50 -10.65 11.44 -4.48
C ASP A 50 -11.09 12.01 -5.83
N GLN A 51 -10.55 13.16 -6.21
CA GLN A 51 -10.88 13.86 -7.46
C GLN A 51 -10.42 13.09 -8.70
N ALA A 52 -9.52 12.10 -8.58
CA ALA A 52 -9.10 11.28 -9.71
C ALA A 52 -10.16 10.22 -10.07
N THR A 53 -10.93 9.75 -9.10
CA THR A 53 -11.97 8.72 -9.30
C THR A 53 -13.40 9.24 -9.13
N GLY A 54 -13.57 10.41 -8.50
CA GLY A 54 -14.86 10.94 -8.06
C GLY A 54 -15.41 10.29 -6.79
N HIS A 55 -14.68 9.35 -6.18
CA HIS A 55 -15.11 8.68 -4.96
C HIS A 55 -15.00 9.62 -3.75
N SER A 56 -16.07 9.71 -2.95
CA SER A 56 -16.13 10.56 -1.76
C SER A 56 -16.55 9.76 -0.54
N VAL A 57 -15.94 10.06 0.60
CA VAL A 57 -16.11 9.36 1.86
C VAL A 57 -16.38 10.38 2.95
N ARG A 58 -17.38 10.14 3.79
CA ARG A 58 -17.71 10.99 4.94
C ARG A 58 -17.42 10.24 6.23
N VAL A 59 -16.73 10.89 7.15
CA VAL A 59 -16.37 10.34 8.47
C VAL A 59 -16.52 11.40 9.55
N THR A 60 -16.84 10.99 10.76
CA THR A 60 -16.90 11.86 11.95
C THR A 60 -15.74 11.50 12.89
N PRO A 61 -14.52 12.03 12.65
CA PRO A 61 -13.37 11.68 13.47
C PRO A 61 -13.39 12.43 14.80
N THR A 62 -12.77 11.83 15.80
CA THR A 62 -12.50 12.50 17.08
C THR A 62 -11.23 13.37 16.99
N ARG A 63 -10.28 13.01 16.12
CA ARG A 63 -9.05 13.77 15.89
C ARG A 63 -8.47 13.55 14.50
N LEU A 64 -7.71 14.52 14.04
CA LEU A 64 -6.83 14.41 12.88
C LEU A 64 -5.40 14.11 13.35
N TYR A 65 -4.73 13.21 12.65
CA TYR A 65 -3.39 12.72 12.97
C TYR A 65 -2.46 13.01 11.79
N HIS A 66 -1.67 14.07 11.90
CA HIS A 66 -0.72 14.47 10.87
C HIS A 66 0.60 13.72 11.09
N TYR A 67 0.96 12.86 10.16
CA TYR A 67 2.02 11.89 10.39
C TYR A 67 3.14 12.00 9.36
N ASN A 68 4.34 11.61 9.81
CA ASN A 68 5.47 11.29 8.96
C ASN A 68 6.19 10.08 9.60
N TYR A 69 6.50 9.06 8.81
CA TYR A 69 7.28 7.93 9.31
C TYR A 69 8.30 7.47 8.28
N ASP A 70 9.46 7.08 8.77
CA ASP A 70 10.48 6.42 7.98
C ASP A 70 10.26 4.92 8.00
N GLN A 71 10.21 4.33 6.81
CA GLN A 71 10.28 2.89 6.62
C GLN A 71 11.70 2.52 6.18
N GLN A 72 12.38 1.74 7.03
CA GLN A 72 13.66 1.15 6.67
C GLN A 72 13.38 -0.04 5.75
N VAL A 73 13.93 0.04 4.54
CA VAL A 73 13.75 -0.99 3.52
C VAL A 73 15.11 -1.57 3.18
N THR A 74 15.23 -2.89 3.37
CA THR A 74 16.37 -3.65 2.86
C THR A 74 15.96 -4.27 1.52
N ILE A 75 16.59 -3.82 0.44
CA ILE A 75 16.43 -4.43 -0.88
C ILE A 75 17.44 -5.57 -0.98
N ALA A 76 17.01 -6.73 -1.48
CA ALA A 76 17.90 -7.85 -1.76
C ALA A 76 19.10 -7.37 -2.62
N ASN A 77 20.30 -7.37 -2.02
CA ASN A 77 21.58 -6.99 -2.63
C ASN A 77 21.94 -5.48 -2.68
N SER A 78 21.27 -4.59 -1.95
CA SER A 78 21.67 -3.17 -1.92
C SER A 78 21.78 -2.54 -0.53
N LYS A 79 22.38 -1.34 -0.49
CA LYS A 79 22.36 -0.45 0.67
C LYS A 79 20.91 -0.25 1.17
N GLN A 80 20.76 -0.17 2.48
CA GLN A 80 19.51 0.15 3.16
C GLN A 80 18.99 1.50 2.66
N LYS A 81 17.74 1.54 2.19
CA LYS A 81 17.06 2.78 1.80
C LYS A 81 16.03 3.15 2.86
N ARG A 82 15.88 4.45 3.09
CA ARG A 82 14.82 4.99 3.94
C ARG A 82 13.76 5.61 3.04
N HIS A 83 12.53 5.15 3.17
CA HIS A 83 11.37 5.76 2.55
C HIS A 83 10.59 6.49 3.63
N SER A 84 10.62 7.81 3.61
CA SER A 84 9.75 8.64 4.43
C SER A 84 8.38 8.70 3.75
N SER A 85 7.33 8.35 4.50
CA SER A 85 5.94 8.49 4.07
C SER A 85 5.21 9.44 5.01
N GLN A 86 4.46 10.38 4.44
CA GLN A 86 3.67 11.37 5.16
C GLN A 86 2.21 11.40 4.69
N GLY A 87 1.34 11.94 5.53
CA GLY A 87 -0.09 11.97 5.30
C GLY A 87 -0.88 12.48 6.50
N VAL A 88 -2.20 12.45 6.35
CA VAL A 88 -3.14 12.78 7.41
C VAL A 88 -4.10 11.61 7.56
N ALA A 89 -4.27 11.14 8.78
CA ALA A 89 -5.29 10.16 9.11
C ALA A 89 -6.38 10.81 9.97
N ALA A 90 -7.61 10.36 9.81
CA ALA A 90 -8.73 10.72 10.68
C ALA A 90 -9.00 9.53 11.61
N LEU A 91 -8.95 9.76 12.92
CA LEU A 91 -9.04 8.72 13.94
C LEU A 91 -10.37 8.80 14.71
N ASP A 92 -10.88 7.65 15.15
CA ASP A 92 -11.99 7.58 16.10
C ASP A 92 -11.55 7.85 17.54
N ALA A 93 -12.48 7.73 18.49
CA ALA A 93 -12.25 8.01 19.90
C ALA A 93 -11.24 7.06 20.56
N ASP A 94 -11.10 5.84 20.04
CA ASP A 94 -10.15 4.83 20.53
C ASP A 94 -8.80 4.91 19.78
N GLY A 95 -8.64 5.89 18.88
CA GLY A 95 -7.44 6.08 18.09
C GLY A 95 -7.32 5.14 16.89
N LEU A 96 -8.40 4.48 16.48
CA LEU A 96 -8.43 3.66 15.28
C LEU A 96 -8.63 4.52 14.03
N VAL A 97 -7.94 4.19 12.93
CA VAL A 97 -8.04 4.91 11.65
C VAL A 97 -9.39 4.66 11.00
N LEU A 98 -10.14 5.74 10.77
CA LEU A 98 -11.36 5.78 9.95
C LEU A 98 -11.01 6.10 8.49
N LEU A 99 -10.06 7.00 8.28
CA LEU A 99 -9.68 7.47 6.96
C LEU A 99 -8.17 7.75 6.91
N ASP A 100 -7.50 7.26 5.88
CA ASP A 100 -6.09 7.57 5.60
C ASP A 100 -5.95 8.32 4.27
N LEU A 101 -5.31 9.49 4.33
CA LEU A 101 -5.04 10.41 3.22
C LEU A 101 -3.52 10.60 3.04
N PRO A 102 -2.84 9.66 2.36
CA PRO A 102 -1.41 9.77 2.09
C PRO A 102 -1.13 10.99 1.21
N GLY A 103 -0.11 11.77 1.54
CA GLY A 103 0.24 13.02 0.85
C GLY A 103 0.95 14.00 1.78
N GLU A 104 1.68 14.96 1.23
CA GLU A 104 2.19 16.06 2.05
C GLU A 104 1.08 17.09 2.26
N TRP A 105 0.83 17.51 3.49
CA TRP A 105 -0.18 18.52 3.82
C TRP A 105 0.48 19.73 4.47
N HIS A 106 0.07 20.94 4.06
CA HIS A 106 0.64 22.17 4.62
C HIS A 106 0.20 22.33 6.09
N ALA A 107 1.15 22.27 7.02
CA ALA A 107 0.87 22.17 8.45
C ALA A 107 0.01 23.32 9.00
N SER A 108 0.31 24.57 8.60
CA SER A 108 -0.47 25.74 9.06
C SER A 108 -1.91 25.69 8.54
N HIS A 109 -2.10 25.34 7.26
CA HIS A 109 -3.45 25.24 6.68
C HIS A 109 -4.24 24.08 7.28
N LEU A 110 -3.58 22.96 7.57
CA LEU A 110 -4.21 21.83 8.23
C LEU A 110 -4.63 22.18 9.67
N LYS A 111 -3.81 22.93 10.40
CA LYS A 111 -4.13 23.43 11.74
C LYS A 111 -5.33 24.38 11.73
N ASP A 112 -5.33 25.35 10.81
CA ASP A 112 -6.44 26.30 10.66
C ASP A 112 -7.73 25.58 10.26
N PHE A 113 -7.65 24.64 9.32
CA PHE A 113 -8.76 23.78 8.91
C PHE A 113 -9.32 22.97 10.07
N ALA A 114 -8.45 22.29 10.84
CA ALA A 114 -8.84 21.46 11.97
C ALA A 114 -9.51 22.29 13.08
N HIS A 115 -8.95 23.47 13.38
CA HIS A 115 -9.53 24.42 14.32
C HIS A 115 -10.92 24.90 13.89
N GLN A 116 -11.08 25.27 12.61
CA GLN A 116 -12.38 25.69 12.06
C GLN A 116 -13.41 24.57 12.05
N ALA A 117 -12.98 23.32 11.82
CA ALA A 117 -13.83 22.14 11.89
C ALA A 117 -14.20 21.72 13.33
N GLY A 118 -13.53 22.29 14.35
CA GLY A 118 -13.67 21.86 15.74
C GLY A 118 -13.11 20.47 16.01
N ILE A 119 -12.14 20.02 15.21
CA ILE A 119 -11.52 18.70 15.32
C ILE A 119 -10.06 18.89 15.79
N PRO A 120 -9.66 18.32 16.94
CA PRO A 120 -8.28 18.37 17.39
C PRO A 120 -7.30 17.83 16.35
N LEU A 121 -6.17 18.52 16.17
CA LEU A 121 -5.07 18.09 15.32
C LEU A 121 -3.89 17.64 16.19
N GLU A 122 -3.48 16.40 16.01
CA GLU A 122 -2.28 15.81 16.60
C GLU A 122 -1.15 15.79 15.57
N ASP A 123 -0.04 16.47 15.87
CA ASP A 123 1.14 16.51 15.01
C ASP A 123 2.15 15.44 15.43
N ALA A 124 2.06 14.28 14.78
CA ALA A 124 2.90 13.12 15.04
C ALA A 124 4.10 13.01 14.09
N ARG A 125 4.45 14.09 13.37
CA ARG A 125 5.58 14.07 12.42
C ARG A 125 6.94 13.89 13.10
N ALA A 126 7.06 14.26 14.37
CA ALA A 126 8.27 14.09 15.17
C ALA A 126 8.28 12.78 15.99
N GLU A 127 7.19 12.00 15.93
CA GLU A 127 7.11 10.76 16.69
C GLU A 127 8.03 9.66 16.13
N PRO A 128 8.45 8.70 16.97
CA PRO A 128 9.12 7.51 16.51
C PRO A 128 8.28 6.82 15.43
N SER A 129 8.90 6.51 14.29
CA SER A 129 8.21 5.92 13.13
C SER A 129 7.47 4.61 13.46
N VAL A 130 7.94 3.87 14.48
CA VAL A 130 7.27 2.68 15.01
C VAL A 130 5.88 3.02 15.57
N ASN A 131 5.75 4.10 16.34
CA ASN A 131 4.48 4.52 16.92
C ASN A 131 3.48 4.91 15.84
N VAL A 132 3.92 5.73 14.89
CA VAL A 132 3.13 6.14 13.74
C VAL A 132 2.62 4.92 12.95
N ARG A 133 3.49 3.95 12.67
CA ARG A 133 3.08 2.73 11.95
C ARG A 133 2.07 1.89 12.72
N ARG A 134 2.18 1.81 14.04
CA ARG A 134 1.18 1.12 14.89
C ARG A 134 -0.17 1.80 14.83
N VAL A 135 -0.22 3.12 14.96
CA VAL A 135 -1.45 3.91 14.82
C VAL A 135 -2.06 3.71 13.43
N LEU A 136 -1.26 3.81 12.37
CA LEU A 136 -1.78 3.66 11.00
C LEU A 136 -2.26 2.23 10.66
N ALA A 137 -1.73 1.21 11.34
CA ALA A 137 -2.16 -0.17 11.16
C ALA A 137 -3.45 -0.49 11.94
N ALA A 138 -3.73 0.26 13.01
CA ALA A 138 -4.93 0.16 13.82
C ALA A 138 -6.14 0.73 13.05
N ARG A 139 -7.02 -0.13 12.54
CA ARG A 139 -8.10 0.26 11.63
C ARG A 139 -9.46 0.13 12.31
N ALA A 140 -10.31 1.14 12.11
CA ALA A 140 -11.69 1.11 12.57
C ALA A 140 -12.58 0.32 11.59
N PRO A 141 -13.71 -0.22 12.04
CA PRO A 141 -14.72 -0.78 11.14
C PRO A 141 -15.14 0.27 10.11
N GLY A 142 -15.18 -0.13 8.83
CA GLY A 142 -15.48 0.79 7.73
C GLY A 142 -14.34 1.72 7.32
N TRP A 143 -13.11 1.54 7.84
CA TRP A 143 -11.97 2.36 7.45
C TRP A 143 -11.76 2.38 5.94
N GLN A 144 -11.23 3.50 5.43
CA GLN A 144 -10.89 3.64 4.02
C GLN A 144 -9.58 4.38 3.82
N ARG A 145 -8.93 4.13 2.69
CA ARG A 145 -7.72 4.85 2.26
C ARG A 145 -7.93 5.45 0.88
N LEU A 146 -7.93 6.78 0.80
CA LEU A 146 -8.07 7.49 -0.48
C LEU A 146 -6.70 7.89 -1.00
N ARG A 147 -6.29 7.25 -2.10
CA ARG A 147 -4.96 7.50 -2.66
C ARG A 147 -4.89 8.76 -3.52
N GLY A 148 -6.00 9.21 -4.13
CA GLY A 148 -5.99 10.38 -5.02
C GLY A 148 -5.14 10.20 -6.28
N LEU A 149 -4.69 8.99 -6.57
CA LEU A 149 -3.83 8.71 -7.71
C LEU A 149 -4.68 8.07 -8.80
N SER A 150 -4.66 8.67 -9.99
CA SER A 150 -5.25 8.02 -11.16
C SER A 150 -4.60 6.66 -11.35
N ALA A 151 -5.42 5.61 -11.52
CA ALA A 151 -4.93 4.31 -11.90
C ALA A 151 -4.02 4.50 -13.13
N SER A 152 -2.82 3.91 -13.11
CA SER A 152 -1.87 4.07 -14.20
C SER A 152 -2.52 3.61 -15.51
N SER A 153 -2.97 4.58 -16.32
CA SER A 153 -3.72 4.34 -17.56
C SER A 153 -2.86 3.75 -18.67
N LEU A 154 -1.58 3.48 -18.38
CA LEU A 154 -0.60 2.79 -19.23
C LEU A 154 -1.15 1.48 -19.83
N ARG A 155 -2.19 0.89 -19.25
CA ARG A 155 -2.82 -0.33 -19.73
C ARG A 155 -3.57 -0.23 -21.07
N LYS A 156 -3.96 0.96 -21.56
CA LYS A 156 -4.78 1.05 -22.79
C LYS A 156 -3.94 0.99 -24.07
N TRP A 157 -2.83 1.72 -24.15
CA TRP A 157 -1.97 1.75 -25.34
C TRP A 157 -0.83 0.73 -25.33
N GLN A 158 -0.38 0.27 -24.15
CA GLN A 158 0.68 -0.73 -24.09
C GLN A 158 0.20 -2.10 -24.56
N LYS A 159 -1.04 -2.51 -24.29
CA LYS A 159 -1.55 -3.83 -24.71
C LYS A 159 -1.42 -4.07 -26.24
N PRO A 160 -1.90 -3.19 -27.14
CA PRO A 160 -1.77 -3.41 -28.57
C PRO A 160 -0.30 -3.36 -29.03
N MET A 161 0.51 -2.42 -28.55
CA MET A 161 1.94 -2.36 -28.91
C MET A 161 2.72 -3.60 -28.45
N VAL A 162 2.41 -4.11 -27.26
CA VAL A 162 3.02 -5.29 -26.67
C VAL A 162 2.63 -6.55 -27.46
N ILE A 163 1.36 -6.67 -27.87
CA ILE A 163 0.89 -7.77 -28.72
C ILE A 163 1.60 -7.70 -30.08
N PHE A 164 1.67 -6.51 -30.69
CA PHE A 164 2.34 -6.33 -31.98
C PHE A 164 3.82 -6.70 -31.90
N ALA A 165 4.56 -6.18 -30.90
CA ALA A 165 5.96 -6.52 -30.66
C ALA A 165 6.16 -8.03 -30.40
N GLY A 166 5.25 -8.68 -29.68
CA GLY A 166 5.28 -10.12 -29.45
C GLY A 166 5.09 -10.93 -30.73
N VAL A 167 4.14 -10.53 -31.59
CA VAL A 167 3.88 -11.19 -32.87
C VAL A 167 5.05 -10.98 -33.85
N THR A 168 5.55 -9.75 -33.99
CA THR A 168 6.71 -9.45 -34.85
C THR A 168 7.96 -10.18 -34.38
N GLY A 169 8.20 -10.23 -33.06
CA GLY A 169 9.32 -10.98 -32.50
C GLY A 169 9.20 -12.49 -32.75
N ALA A 170 8.01 -13.07 -32.58
CA ALA A 170 7.78 -14.48 -32.88
C ALA A 170 7.93 -14.79 -34.38
N ALA A 171 7.40 -13.94 -35.26
CA ALA A 171 7.53 -14.09 -36.70
C ALA A 171 9.00 -14.00 -37.15
N LEU A 172 9.77 -13.06 -36.59
CA LEU A 172 11.20 -12.95 -36.84
C LEU A 172 11.97 -14.19 -36.38
N MET A 173 11.63 -14.73 -35.21
CA MET A 173 12.24 -15.97 -34.69
C MET A 173 11.93 -17.17 -35.58
N VAL A 174 10.68 -17.32 -36.03
CA VAL A 174 10.28 -18.39 -36.97
C VAL A 174 11.02 -18.23 -38.30
N TYR A 175 11.11 -17.01 -38.83
CA TYR A 175 11.83 -16.71 -40.07
C TYR A 175 13.32 -17.06 -39.96
N LEU A 176 14.01 -16.62 -38.91
CA LEU A 176 15.42 -16.94 -38.67
C LEU A 176 15.67 -18.44 -38.48
N THR A 177 14.73 -19.15 -37.85
CA THR A 177 14.78 -20.61 -37.70
C THR A 177 14.59 -21.31 -39.06
N SER A 178 13.68 -20.82 -39.89
CA SER A 178 13.38 -21.39 -41.22
C SER A 178 14.51 -21.26 -42.23
N LEU A 179 15.38 -20.25 -42.07
CA LEU A 179 16.56 -20.05 -42.90
C LEU A 179 17.74 -20.97 -42.52
N GLY A 180 17.57 -21.88 -41.55
CA GLY A 180 18.61 -22.84 -41.15
C GLY A 180 19.84 -22.19 -40.49
N ILE A 181 19.73 -20.92 -40.08
CA ILE A 181 20.84 -20.12 -39.55
C ILE A 181 21.06 -20.43 -38.05
N TRP A 182 21.22 -21.71 -37.71
CA TRP A 182 21.54 -22.14 -36.35
C TRP A 182 22.94 -21.64 -35.91
N GLY A 183 23.85 -21.43 -36.87
CA GLY A 183 25.19 -20.86 -36.64
C GLY A 183 25.18 -19.38 -36.22
N ALA A 184 24.21 -18.58 -36.66
CA ALA A 184 24.12 -17.18 -36.25
C ALA A 184 23.64 -17.00 -34.80
N TRP A 185 23.08 -18.05 -34.17
CA TRP A 185 22.75 -18.01 -32.75
C TRP A 185 23.99 -17.80 -31.87
N ARG A 186 25.16 -18.28 -32.31
CA ARG A 186 26.45 -18.00 -31.65
C ARG A 186 27.00 -16.60 -31.97
N GLY A 187 26.73 -16.06 -33.16
CA GLY A 187 27.09 -14.68 -33.53
C GLY A 187 26.20 -13.60 -32.89
N LEU A 188 24.94 -13.95 -32.59
CA LEU A 188 23.97 -13.05 -31.95
C LEU A 188 24.39 -12.63 -30.54
N SER A 189 25.19 -13.46 -29.85
CA SER A 189 25.78 -13.09 -28.55
C SER A 189 26.79 -11.96 -28.65
N ALA A 190 27.52 -11.84 -29.77
CA ALA A 190 28.49 -10.76 -30.00
C ALA A 190 27.81 -9.49 -30.51
N ILE A 191 26.83 -9.62 -31.41
CA ILE A 191 25.99 -8.51 -31.87
C ILE A 191 25.12 -7.96 -30.72
N GLY A 192 24.72 -8.81 -29.76
CA GLY A 192 24.02 -8.40 -28.55
C GLY A 192 24.80 -7.36 -27.73
N HIS A 193 26.12 -7.43 -27.68
CA HIS A 193 26.96 -6.43 -27.02
C HIS A 193 27.01 -5.10 -27.78
N VAL A 194 27.15 -5.14 -29.12
CA VAL A 194 27.15 -3.93 -29.95
C VAL A 194 25.79 -3.23 -29.94
N VAL A 195 24.69 -4.00 -29.93
CA VAL A 195 23.33 -3.47 -29.84
C VAL A 195 23.02 -2.92 -28.43
N LEU A 196 23.60 -3.50 -27.38
CA LEU A 196 23.53 -2.98 -26.01
C LEU A 196 24.28 -1.66 -25.84
N ASP A 197 25.41 -1.50 -26.54
CA ASP A 197 26.21 -0.26 -26.49
C ASP A 197 25.64 0.87 -27.36
N LEU A 198 24.92 0.54 -28.45
CA LEU A 198 24.33 1.54 -29.37
C LEU A 198 22.91 1.99 -28.97
N LEU A 199 22.16 1.15 -28.26
CA LEU A 199 20.80 1.46 -27.84
C LEU A 199 20.80 2.18 -26.50
N ASP A 200 20.70 3.50 -26.56
CA ASP A 200 20.26 4.37 -25.47
C ASP A 200 19.15 3.65 -24.68
N ALA A 201 19.34 3.49 -23.35
CA ALA A 201 18.67 2.50 -22.48
C ALA A 201 17.13 2.44 -22.54
N LYS A 202 16.52 3.41 -23.23
CA LYS A 202 15.10 3.57 -23.51
C LYS A 202 14.56 2.53 -24.53
N TRP A 203 15.36 2.09 -25.50
CA TRP A 203 14.90 1.11 -26.53
C TRP A 203 15.03 -0.35 -26.10
N LEU A 204 15.92 -0.64 -25.13
CA LEU A 204 15.98 -1.95 -24.47
C LEU A 204 14.64 -2.36 -23.85
N ALA A 205 13.88 -1.40 -23.32
CA ALA A 205 12.54 -1.65 -22.80
C ALA A 205 11.54 -2.12 -23.87
N VAL A 206 11.74 -1.72 -25.13
CA VAL A 206 10.89 -2.11 -26.26
C VAL A 206 11.30 -3.50 -26.78
N ALA A 207 12.60 -3.75 -26.94
CA ALA A 207 13.12 -5.04 -27.42
C ALA A 207 12.92 -6.19 -26.41
N PHE A 208 13.03 -5.93 -25.10
CA PHE A 208 12.81 -6.91 -24.03
C PHE A 208 11.37 -6.90 -23.47
N SER A 209 10.48 -6.09 -24.05
CA SER A 209 9.05 -6.08 -23.73
C SER A 209 8.41 -7.48 -23.81
N PRO A 210 8.70 -8.33 -24.82
CA PRO A 210 8.18 -9.70 -24.87
C PRO A 210 8.69 -10.58 -23.71
N LEU A 211 9.95 -10.40 -23.29
CA LEU A 211 10.52 -11.16 -22.18
C LEU A 211 9.83 -10.81 -20.86
N LEU A 212 9.48 -9.54 -20.63
CA LEU A 212 8.70 -9.11 -19.46
C LEU A 212 7.30 -9.74 -19.41
N LEU A 213 6.71 -10.08 -20.56
CA LEU A 213 5.44 -10.82 -20.63
C LEU A 213 5.57 -12.29 -20.25
N VAL A 214 6.74 -12.90 -20.43
CA VAL A 214 7.01 -14.28 -20.03
C VAL A 214 7.48 -14.36 -18.58
N ILE A 215 8.25 -13.37 -18.11
CA ILE A 215 8.75 -13.33 -16.74
C ILE A 215 7.58 -13.24 -15.73
N ARG A 216 6.58 -12.38 -15.95
CA ARG A 216 5.43 -12.24 -15.03
C ARG A 216 4.63 -13.53 -14.78
N PRO A 217 4.19 -14.30 -15.80
CA PRO A 217 3.50 -15.56 -15.58
C PRO A 217 4.41 -16.61 -14.93
N VAL A 218 5.71 -16.60 -15.22
CA VAL A 218 6.66 -17.51 -14.57
C VAL A 218 6.84 -17.16 -13.09
N THR A 219 7.08 -15.89 -12.75
CA THR A 219 7.26 -15.45 -11.36
C THR A 219 5.99 -15.65 -10.55
N THR A 220 4.81 -15.37 -11.11
CA THR A 220 3.53 -15.64 -10.44
C THR A 220 3.27 -17.14 -10.27
N ARG A 221 3.60 -17.99 -11.25
CA ARG A 221 3.53 -19.45 -11.10
C ARG A 221 4.48 -19.96 -10.04
N LEU A 222 5.72 -19.47 -10.01
CA LEU A 222 6.71 -19.81 -8.98
C LEU A 222 6.23 -19.36 -7.59
N HIS A 223 5.68 -18.15 -7.48
CA HIS A 223 5.11 -17.64 -6.24
C HIS A 223 3.92 -18.49 -5.77
N ARG A 224 2.96 -18.81 -6.66
CA ARG A 224 1.85 -19.72 -6.36
C ARG A 224 2.35 -21.10 -5.94
N ARG A 225 3.41 -21.63 -6.57
CA ARG A 225 4.04 -22.88 -6.16
C ARG A 225 4.65 -22.77 -4.76
N ARG A 226 5.31 -21.65 -4.45
CA ARG A 226 5.87 -21.37 -3.10
C ARG A 226 4.78 -21.32 -2.03
N VAL A 227 3.66 -20.67 -2.33
CA VAL A 227 2.48 -20.59 -1.44
C VAL A 227 1.85 -21.97 -1.25
N LYS A 228 1.63 -22.72 -2.34
CA LYS A 228 1.14 -24.11 -2.28
C LYS A 228 2.05 -25.04 -1.47
N LYS A 229 3.36 -24.82 -1.51
CA LYS A 229 4.35 -25.56 -0.71
C LYS A 229 4.47 -25.07 0.74
N GLY A 230 3.78 -24.00 1.11
CA GLY A 230 3.86 -23.37 2.44
C GLY A 230 5.17 -22.63 2.71
N THR A 231 6.02 -22.40 1.70
CA THR A 231 7.31 -21.67 1.87
C THR A 231 7.13 -20.15 1.94
N ALA A 232 5.95 -19.66 1.56
CA ALA A 232 5.58 -18.26 1.63
C ALA A 232 4.08 -18.18 1.95
N LEU A 233 3.69 -17.14 2.67
CA LEU A 233 2.30 -16.82 2.98
C LEU A 233 2.03 -15.42 2.45
N SER A 234 1.04 -15.24 1.59
CA SER A 234 0.81 -13.98 0.88
C SER A 234 -0.53 -13.36 1.23
N SER A 235 -0.53 -12.04 1.37
CA SER A 235 -1.74 -11.23 1.46
C SER A 235 -2.18 -10.77 0.08
N THR A 236 -3.44 -10.31 -0.03
CA THR A 236 -3.96 -9.67 -1.24
C THR A 236 -3.32 -8.31 -1.54
N GLY A 237 -2.71 -7.67 -0.54
CA GLY A 237 -2.09 -6.34 -0.64
C GLY A 237 -0.65 -6.34 -1.17
N GLY A 238 -0.09 -7.50 -1.51
CA GLY A 238 1.31 -7.64 -1.96
C GLY A 238 2.32 -7.83 -0.83
N LEU A 239 1.89 -7.76 0.43
CA LEU A 239 2.69 -8.23 1.57
C LEU A 239 2.76 -9.75 1.54
N TYR A 240 3.90 -10.32 1.88
CA TYR A 240 4.03 -11.75 2.10
C TYR A 240 5.08 -12.06 3.16
N LEU A 241 4.83 -13.15 3.89
CA LEU A 241 5.75 -13.76 4.82
C LEU A 241 6.58 -14.83 4.11
N SER A 242 7.84 -14.93 4.48
CA SER A 242 8.73 -16.00 4.03
C SER A 242 9.76 -16.29 5.11
N THR A 243 10.40 -17.45 5.04
CA THR A 243 11.46 -17.81 5.99
C THR A 243 12.83 -17.91 5.32
N LYS A 244 13.88 -17.49 6.02
CA LYS A 244 15.28 -17.79 5.66
C LYS A 244 15.79 -19.03 6.41
N PRO A 245 16.88 -19.67 5.93
CA PRO A 245 17.47 -20.86 6.56
C PRO A 245 17.82 -20.72 8.05
N ASN A 246 18.10 -19.51 8.53
CA ASN A 246 18.48 -19.25 9.92
C ASN A 246 17.26 -19.01 10.84
N ASN A 247 16.13 -19.69 10.59
CA ASN A 247 14.88 -19.52 11.34
C ASN A 247 14.46 -18.06 11.47
N LYS A 248 14.58 -17.28 10.40
CA LYS A 248 14.16 -15.88 10.36
C LYS A 248 12.89 -15.75 9.53
N LEU A 249 11.83 -15.26 10.15
CA LEU A 249 10.59 -14.87 9.51
C LEU A 249 10.75 -13.45 8.96
N LEU A 250 10.50 -13.29 7.67
CA LEU A 250 10.60 -12.01 6.97
C LEU A 250 9.22 -11.53 6.58
N VAL A 251 8.94 -10.26 6.88
CA VAL A 251 7.81 -9.52 6.32
C VAL A 251 8.31 -8.78 5.09
N ASN A 252 7.80 -9.15 3.92
CA ASN A 252 8.23 -8.57 2.65
C ASN A 252 7.10 -7.82 1.94
N HIS A 253 7.48 -6.82 1.16
CA HIS A 253 6.62 -6.15 0.18
C HIS A 253 7.35 -6.13 -1.18
N GLY A 254 6.93 -6.96 -2.12
CA GLY A 254 7.69 -7.16 -3.36
C GLY A 254 9.10 -7.73 -3.08
N ASN A 255 10.14 -6.96 -3.39
CA ASN A 255 11.55 -7.35 -3.17
C ASN A 255 12.17 -6.70 -1.90
N GLU A 256 11.34 -6.01 -1.13
CA GLU A 256 11.72 -5.22 0.03
C GLU A 256 11.43 -6.00 1.30
N VAL A 257 12.42 -6.11 2.19
CA VAL A 257 12.25 -6.66 3.54
C VAL A 257 11.88 -5.50 4.47
N LEU A 258 10.71 -5.60 5.08
CA LEU A 258 10.14 -4.59 5.98
C LEU A 258 10.41 -4.89 7.46
N ALA A 259 10.42 -6.17 7.82
CA ALA A 259 10.73 -6.62 9.17
C ALA A 259 11.35 -8.03 9.15
N GLU A 260 12.20 -8.30 10.14
CA GLU A 260 12.84 -9.60 10.35
C GLU A 260 12.65 -10.01 11.81
N LEU A 261 12.02 -11.17 12.01
CA LEU A 261 11.73 -11.74 13.32
C LEU A 261 12.41 -13.10 13.40
N ARG A 262 13.01 -13.43 14.55
CA ARG A 262 13.52 -14.78 14.78
C ARG A 262 12.36 -15.70 15.14
N ILE A 263 12.33 -16.89 14.58
CA ILE A 263 11.37 -17.95 14.93
C ILE A 263 11.95 -18.76 16.08
N GLY A 264 11.13 -19.03 17.10
CA GLY A 264 11.51 -19.89 18.21
C GLY A 264 10.62 -19.70 19.44
N GLU A 265 10.96 -20.42 20.51
CA GLU A 265 10.15 -20.49 21.73
C GLU A 265 10.52 -19.43 22.78
N ALA A 266 11.67 -18.78 22.63
CA ALA A 266 12.12 -17.78 23.58
C ALA A 266 11.24 -16.52 23.51
N PRO A 267 11.06 -15.78 24.62
CA PRO A 267 10.31 -14.52 24.62
C PRO A 267 10.83 -13.55 23.55
N GLY A 268 9.91 -12.85 22.88
CA GLY A 268 10.26 -11.93 21.78
C GLY A 268 10.58 -12.60 20.44
N GLN A 269 10.50 -13.94 20.34
CA GLN A 269 10.63 -14.67 19.07
C GLN A 269 9.25 -15.07 18.53
N ALA A 270 9.10 -15.06 17.21
CA ALA A 270 7.87 -15.46 16.54
C ALA A 270 7.60 -16.96 16.79
N PHE A 271 6.50 -17.23 17.46
CA PHE A 271 6.08 -18.59 17.82
C PHE A 271 4.69 -18.92 17.28
N ARG A 272 3.80 -17.92 17.23
CA ARG A 272 2.40 -18.10 16.85
C ARG A 272 1.94 -17.07 15.83
N LEU A 273 1.07 -17.50 14.93
CA LEU A 273 0.33 -16.70 13.98
C LEU A 273 -1.13 -16.62 14.44
N LEU A 274 -1.66 -15.42 14.59
CA LEU A 274 -3.04 -15.16 14.93
C LEU A 274 -3.74 -14.48 13.75
N LEU A 275 -4.52 -15.27 13.01
CA LEU A 275 -5.47 -14.71 12.05
C LEU A 275 -6.66 -14.17 12.84
N TYR A 276 -7.03 -12.92 12.56
CA TYR A 276 -8.17 -12.32 13.22
C TYR A 276 -9.22 -11.82 12.23
N ARG A 277 -10.46 -11.78 12.72
CA ARG A 277 -11.56 -11.04 12.11
C ARG A 277 -12.20 -10.13 13.15
N TYR A 278 -12.37 -8.86 12.82
CA TYR A 278 -12.99 -7.85 13.68
C TYR A 278 -13.87 -6.94 12.80
N ASP A 279 -15.19 -6.99 12.95
CA ASP A 279 -16.15 -6.12 12.24
C ASP A 279 -15.88 -5.91 10.74
N GLY A 280 -15.63 -7.02 10.03
CA GLY A 280 -15.35 -7.03 8.59
C GLY A 280 -13.88 -6.79 8.22
N LEU A 281 -13.07 -6.34 9.18
CA LEU A 281 -11.61 -6.29 9.07
C LEU A 281 -11.03 -7.68 9.27
N THR A 282 -9.92 -7.92 8.59
CA THR A 282 -9.07 -9.10 8.80
C THR A 282 -7.62 -8.68 8.90
N GLY A 283 -6.82 -9.52 9.52
CA GLY A 283 -5.39 -9.33 9.56
C GLY A 283 -4.68 -10.50 10.20
N LEU A 284 -3.39 -10.33 10.38
CA LEU A 284 -2.51 -11.30 10.98
C LEU A 284 -1.68 -10.61 12.05
N PHE A 285 -1.67 -11.16 13.26
CA PHE A 285 -0.68 -10.86 14.28
C PHE A 285 0.37 -11.96 14.32
N ILE A 286 1.63 -11.57 14.46
CA ILE A 286 2.74 -12.45 14.77
C ILE A 286 3.00 -12.31 16.27
N LEU A 287 2.82 -13.40 17.01
CA LEU A 287 2.90 -13.45 18.45
C LEU A 287 4.10 -14.27 18.91
N ASP A 288 4.63 -13.95 20.09
CA ASP A 288 5.54 -14.85 20.80
C ASP A 288 4.81 -15.94 21.58
N ARG A 289 5.57 -16.80 22.28
CA ARG A 289 5.03 -17.90 23.08
C ARG A 289 4.12 -17.43 24.22
N THR A 290 4.33 -16.22 24.73
CA THR A 290 3.54 -15.62 25.82
C THR A 290 2.26 -14.94 25.33
N GLY A 291 2.06 -14.88 24.01
CA GLY A 291 0.92 -14.20 23.39
C GLY A 291 1.15 -12.71 23.15
N ARG A 292 2.36 -12.19 23.39
CA ARG A 292 2.68 -10.78 23.11
C ARG A 292 2.75 -10.56 21.60
N SER A 293 2.12 -9.48 21.14
CA SER A 293 2.15 -9.10 19.73
C SER A 293 3.50 -8.50 19.33
N LEU A 294 4.22 -9.21 18.47
CA LEU A 294 5.49 -8.76 17.91
C LEU A 294 5.27 -7.89 16.67
N HIS A 295 4.34 -8.30 15.80
CA HIS A 295 4.11 -7.59 14.54
C HIS A 295 2.66 -7.69 14.08
N HIS A 296 2.08 -6.56 13.66
CA HIS A 296 0.72 -6.50 13.10
C HIS A 296 0.73 -6.27 11.58
N LEU A 297 -0.05 -7.10 10.88
CA LEU A 297 -0.18 -7.11 9.43
C LEU A 297 -1.66 -7.07 9.02
N PRO A 298 -2.27 -5.88 8.93
CA PRO A 298 -3.67 -5.75 8.53
C PRO A 298 -3.87 -6.17 7.07
N GLY A 299 -5.03 -6.75 6.75
CA GLY A 299 -5.38 -7.21 5.40
C GLY A 299 -5.84 -8.67 5.35
N LEU A 300 -6.18 -9.14 4.16
CA LEU A 300 -6.66 -10.51 3.98
C LEU A 300 -5.48 -11.48 3.86
N TRP A 301 -5.49 -12.50 4.73
CA TRP A 301 -4.54 -13.59 4.75
C TRP A 301 -5.31 -14.92 4.63
N PRO A 302 -5.14 -15.68 3.53
CA PRO A 302 -5.92 -16.90 3.32
C PRO A 302 -5.63 -17.96 4.42
N PRO A 303 -6.65 -18.46 5.15
CA PRO A 303 -6.46 -19.39 6.26
C PRO A 303 -5.72 -20.68 5.87
N GLU A 304 -6.00 -21.23 4.69
CA GLU A 304 -5.39 -22.48 4.21
C GLU A 304 -3.91 -22.28 3.88
N ASP A 305 -3.54 -21.13 3.31
CA ASP A 305 -2.16 -20.76 3.06
C ASP A 305 -1.42 -20.54 4.39
N ALA A 306 -2.07 -19.89 5.35
CA ALA A 306 -1.52 -19.65 6.67
C ALA A 306 -1.27 -20.96 7.43
N ASN A 307 -2.20 -21.92 7.35
CA ASN A 307 -2.05 -23.22 7.99
C ASN A 307 -0.88 -24.01 7.41
N ARG A 308 -0.76 -24.05 6.08
CA ARG A 308 0.38 -24.68 5.40
C ARG A 308 1.71 -24.04 5.79
N PHE A 309 1.74 -22.71 5.82
CA PHE A 309 2.93 -21.96 6.20
C PHE A 309 3.33 -22.21 7.67
N ALA A 310 2.36 -22.12 8.59
CA ALA A 310 2.59 -22.33 10.01
C ALA A 310 3.09 -23.74 10.29
N THR A 311 2.42 -24.77 9.74
CA THR A 311 2.81 -26.18 9.87
C THR A 311 4.23 -26.42 9.35
N ARG A 312 4.58 -25.84 8.19
CA ARG A 312 5.92 -26.02 7.60
C ARG A 312 7.03 -25.44 8.47
N HIS A 313 6.75 -24.36 9.19
CA HIS A 313 7.73 -23.56 9.92
C HIS A 313 7.64 -23.72 11.43
N ASN A 314 6.93 -24.76 11.91
CA ASN A 314 6.71 -25.04 13.33
C ASN A 314 6.16 -23.83 14.11
N LEU A 315 5.29 -23.05 13.47
CA LEU A 315 4.55 -21.98 14.12
C LEU A 315 3.17 -22.49 14.52
N SER A 316 2.71 -22.11 15.70
CA SER A 316 1.30 -22.31 16.07
C SER A 316 0.42 -21.40 15.23
N LEU A 317 -0.73 -21.89 14.74
CA LEU A 317 -1.72 -21.05 14.08
C LEU A 317 -3.02 -21.07 14.89
N SER A 318 -3.61 -19.89 15.04
CA SER A 318 -4.96 -19.75 15.55
C SER A 318 -5.75 -18.74 14.73
N ALA A 319 -7.04 -18.99 14.55
CA ALA A 319 -7.97 -18.07 13.94
C ALA A 319 -9.04 -17.67 14.97
N HIS A 320 -9.21 -16.38 15.21
CA HIS A 320 -10.16 -15.86 16.19
C HIS A 320 -11.01 -14.73 15.61
N ARG A 321 -12.26 -14.66 16.03
CA ARG A 321 -13.06 -13.44 15.88
C ARG A 321 -12.84 -12.61 17.13
N LEU A 322 -12.24 -11.44 16.96
CA LEU A 322 -11.94 -10.55 18.07
C LEU A 322 -13.11 -9.61 18.33
N THR A 323 -13.38 -9.36 19.60
CA THR A 323 -14.14 -8.21 20.07
C THR A 323 -13.31 -6.93 19.89
N ARG A 324 -13.96 -5.76 20.03
CA ARG A 324 -13.28 -4.47 19.96
C ARG A 324 -12.18 -4.36 21.03
N ASP A 325 -12.48 -4.74 22.27
CA ASP A 325 -11.55 -4.63 23.40
C ASP A 325 -10.34 -5.55 23.23
N GLU A 326 -10.56 -6.79 22.75
CA GLU A 326 -9.46 -7.70 22.43
C GLU A 326 -8.59 -7.14 21.30
N TYR A 327 -9.21 -6.60 20.24
CA TYR A 327 -8.48 -6.00 19.13
C TYR A 327 -7.61 -4.83 19.59
N LEU A 328 -8.16 -3.93 20.41
CA LEU A 328 -7.41 -2.81 21.01
C LEU A 328 -6.29 -3.31 21.93
N THR A 329 -6.52 -4.37 22.71
CA THR A 329 -5.50 -4.98 23.57
C THR A 329 -4.31 -5.52 22.76
N PHE A 330 -4.59 -6.20 21.64
CA PHE A 330 -3.53 -6.67 20.73
C PHE A 330 -2.78 -5.50 20.08
N LEU A 331 -3.50 -4.46 19.61
CA LEU A 331 -2.87 -3.28 19.00
C LEU A 331 -1.97 -2.54 19.99
N ASN A 332 -2.44 -2.31 21.21
CA ASN A 332 -1.69 -1.58 22.24
C ASN A 332 -0.43 -2.34 22.69
N SER A 333 -0.47 -3.68 22.70
CA SER A 333 0.68 -4.53 23.03
C SER A 333 1.62 -4.80 21.85
N THR A 334 1.25 -4.39 20.64
CA THR A 334 2.03 -4.61 19.42
C THR A 334 3.31 -3.79 19.45
N GLN A 335 4.45 -4.42 19.19
CA GLN A 335 5.75 -3.75 19.11
C GLN A 335 5.93 -3.01 17.78
N GLU A 336 5.55 -3.62 16.67
CA GLU A 336 5.80 -3.11 15.32
C GLU A 336 4.59 -3.40 14.39
N ALA A 337 4.38 -2.58 13.37
CA ALA A 337 3.28 -2.81 12.44
C ALA A 337 3.63 -2.41 11.00
N THR A 338 2.92 -2.99 10.04
CA THR A 338 3.03 -2.61 8.62
C THR A 338 1.67 -2.12 8.11
N PRO A 339 1.44 -0.80 8.09
CA PRO A 339 0.13 -0.20 7.81
C PRO A 339 -0.35 -0.35 6.36
#